data_AF-A0A3A0FQX9-F1
#
_entry.id   AF-A0A3A0FQX9-F1
#
_cell.length_a   1.000
_cell.length_b   1.000
_cell.length_c   1.000
_cell.angle_alpha   90.00
_cell.angle_beta   90.00
_cell.angle_gamma   90.00
#
_symmetry.space_group_name_H-M   'P 1'
#
loop_
_entity.id
_entity.type
_entity.pdbx_description
1 polymer ?
#
loop_
_entity_poly.entity_id
_entity_poly.type
_entity_poly.pdbx_seq_one_letter_code
_entity_poly.pdbx_strand_id
1 'polypeptide(L)'
;MTEVNVNVPLDLHPSRFDRLASHPDPAIAGRARAAQRAFEQAYARLSAVPSEEHAIKDNRDWSLEKKQRLIDETRAAAKAEAAATLGKLVEDLDGAVTYFQGKLDAAAGMKEAPTEVDREVRAHVRDLPTVEDRVSFLRKLAEKGDRASVAAVFRGQRFLSGLDDVRDEDFAGIRNDVLRLLAPEQHAALTTIERMRADVAAAIRLVG
;
A
#
# COMPACT_ATOMS: atom_id res chain seq x y z
N MET A 1 20.56 -15.60 4.85
CA MET A 1 20.65 -14.27 4.21
C MET A 1 20.87 -14.52 2.73
N THR A 2 20.09 -13.86 1.88
CA THR A 2 20.32 -13.84 0.43
C THR A 2 21.55 -12.97 0.15
N GLU A 3 22.50 -13.46 -0.64
CA GLU A 3 23.67 -12.67 -1.05
C GLU A 3 23.29 -11.68 -2.14
N VAL A 4 23.96 -10.51 -2.14
CA VAL A 4 23.74 -9.47 -3.16
C VAL A 4 24.37 -9.89 -4.48
N ASN A 5 23.53 -10.08 -5.48
CA ASN A 5 23.87 -10.30 -6.88
C ASN A 5 23.86 -8.98 -7.67
N VAL A 6 25.00 -8.64 -8.27
CA VAL A 6 25.19 -7.42 -9.08
C VAL A 6 24.33 -7.39 -10.35
N ASN A 7 23.80 -8.53 -10.78
CA ASN A 7 22.97 -8.65 -11.99
C ASN A 7 21.48 -8.38 -11.73
N VAL A 8 21.09 -8.17 -10.47
CA VAL A 8 19.69 -7.93 -10.08
C VAL A 8 19.62 -6.59 -9.33
N PRO A 9 18.65 -5.71 -9.66
CA PRO A 9 18.46 -4.45 -8.94
C PRO A 9 18.38 -4.64 -7.42
N LEU A 10 19.08 -3.79 -6.67
CA LEU A 10 19.10 -3.85 -5.20
C LEU A 10 17.70 -3.66 -4.59
N ASP A 11 16.82 -2.93 -5.28
CA ASP A 11 15.43 -2.73 -4.85
C ASP A 11 14.59 -4.02 -4.85
N LEU A 12 15.05 -5.07 -5.53
CA LEU A 12 14.45 -6.39 -5.50
C LEU A 12 15.02 -7.28 -4.38
N HIS A 13 15.98 -6.77 -3.60
CA HIS A 13 16.57 -7.56 -2.53
C HIS A 13 15.57 -7.74 -1.37
N PRO A 14 15.37 -8.98 -0.86
CA PRO A 14 14.33 -9.27 0.13
C PRO A 14 14.52 -8.60 1.49
N SER A 15 15.76 -8.26 1.87
CA SER A 15 16.08 -7.65 3.17
C SER A 15 15.42 -6.29 3.39
N ARG A 16 14.88 -5.65 2.34
CA ARG A 16 14.14 -4.38 2.48
C ARG A 16 12.94 -4.50 3.41
N PHE A 17 12.42 -5.71 3.65
CA PHE A 17 11.30 -5.97 4.55
C PHE A 17 11.71 -6.40 5.96
N ASP A 18 13.00 -6.56 6.28
CA ASP A 18 13.46 -7.13 7.56
C ASP A 18 12.94 -6.37 8.79
N ARG A 19 12.96 -5.03 8.72
CA ARG A 19 12.43 -4.17 9.79
C ARG A 19 10.93 -4.37 9.98
N LEU A 20 10.17 -4.54 8.89
CA LEU A 20 8.73 -4.74 8.92
C LEU A 20 8.37 -6.18 9.34
N ALA A 21 9.21 -7.16 9.02
CA ALA A 21 9.02 -8.56 9.45
C ALA A 21 9.16 -8.74 10.97
N SER A 22 9.78 -7.75 11.64
CA SER A 22 9.93 -7.65 13.10
C SER A 22 8.94 -6.65 13.73
N HIS A 23 7.93 -6.20 12.98
CA HIS A 23 6.96 -5.23 13.47
C HIS A 23 6.15 -5.79 14.66
N PRO A 24 5.82 -4.98 15.69
CA PRO A 24 5.06 -5.45 16.85
C PRO A 24 3.65 -5.99 16.52
N ASP A 25 2.97 -5.38 15.55
CA ASP A 25 1.68 -5.88 15.03
C ASP A 25 1.91 -7.17 14.19
N PRO A 26 1.40 -8.34 14.63
CA PRO A 26 1.55 -9.60 13.92
C PRO A 26 0.94 -9.60 12.51
N ALA A 27 -0.12 -8.81 12.28
CA ALA A 27 -0.76 -8.71 10.98
C ALA A 27 0.12 -7.98 9.95
N ILE A 28 0.91 -7.00 10.39
CA ILE A 28 1.91 -6.32 9.56
C ILE A 28 3.12 -7.23 9.38
N ALA A 29 3.65 -7.79 10.46
CA ALA A 29 4.82 -8.67 10.42
C ALA A 29 4.60 -9.90 9.51
N GLY A 30 3.44 -10.53 9.59
CA GLY A 30 3.08 -11.67 8.74
C GLY A 30 3.08 -11.34 7.25
N ARG A 31 2.57 -10.15 6.88
CA ARG A 31 2.56 -9.65 5.50
C ARG A 31 3.95 -9.26 5.02
N ALA A 32 4.75 -8.65 5.88
CA ALA A 32 6.15 -8.34 5.55
C ALA A 32 6.97 -9.61 5.29
N ARG A 33 6.76 -10.67 6.06
CA ARG A 33 7.37 -11.98 5.80
C ARG A 33 6.88 -12.61 4.50
N ALA A 34 5.62 -12.42 4.14
CA ALA A 34 5.09 -12.87 2.85
C ALA A 34 5.74 -12.11 1.69
N ALA A 35 5.88 -10.79 1.82
CA ALA A 35 6.59 -9.95 0.86
C ALA A 35 8.06 -10.37 0.71
N GLN A 36 8.75 -10.60 1.83
CA GLN A 36 10.13 -11.09 1.83
C GLN A 36 10.27 -12.38 1.02
N ARG A 37 9.39 -13.38 1.23
CA ARG A 37 9.42 -14.65 0.48
C ARG A 37 9.18 -14.46 -1.01
N ALA A 38 8.25 -13.59 -1.39
CA ALA A 38 7.98 -13.30 -2.81
C ALA A 38 9.18 -12.61 -3.47
N PHE A 39 9.83 -11.68 -2.78
CA PHE A 39 11.06 -11.04 -3.25
C PHE A 39 12.22 -12.03 -3.30
N GLU A 40 12.37 -12.94 -2.33
CA GLU A 40 13.36 -14.02 -2.37
C GLU A 40 13.21 -14.88 -3.63
N GLN A 41 11.98 -15.26 -3.97
CA GLN A 41 11.68 -16.06 -5.17
C GLN A 41 11.99 -15.29 -6.46
N ALA A 42 11.49 -14.05 -6.58
CA ALA A 42 11.75 -13.21 -7.74
C ALA A 42 13.26 -12.93 -7.91
N TYR A 43 13.96 -12.63 -6.81
CA TYR A 43 15.39 -12.36 -6.80
C TYR A 43 16.21 -13.58 -7.20
N ALA A 44 15.87 -14.76 -6.66
CA ALA A 44 16.53 -16.02 -7.00
C ALA A 44 16.35 -16.36 -8.48
N ARG A 45 15.14 -16.18 -9.02
CA ARG A 45 14.86 -16.47 -10.44
C ARG A 45 15.67 -15.59 -11.37
N LEU A 46 15.72 -14.28 -11.11
CA LEU A 46 16.51 -13.33 -11.89
C LEU A 46 18.01 -13.58 -11.73
N SER A 47 18.45 -13.96 -10.54
CA SER A 47 19.85 -14.29 -10.25
C SER A 47 20.38 -15.51 -11.00
N ALA A 48 19.51 -16.44 -11.40
CA ALA A 48 19.88 -17.64 -12.15
C ALA A 48 20.11 -17.39 -13.65
N VAL A 49 19.59 -16.28 -14.19
CA VAL A 49 19.65 -15.98 -15.63
C VAL A 49 21.09 -15.96 -16.18
N PRO A 50 22.09 -15.32 -15.54
CA PRO A 50 23.45 -15.33 -16.07
C PRO A 50 24.07 -16.73 -16.21
N SER A 51 23.78 -17.65 -15.27
CA SER A 51 24.25 -19.04 -15.36
C SER A 51 23.56 -19.82 -16.47
N GLU A 52 22.25 -19.61 -16.66
CA GLU A 52 21.49 -20.21 -17.76
C GLU A 52 21.99 -19.70 -19.12
N GLU A 53 22.25 -18.39 -19.23
CA GLU A 53 22.86 -17.79 -20.42
C GLU A 53 24.23 -18.38 -20.75
N HIS A 54 25.07 -18.58 -19.74
CA HIS A 54 26.39 -19.16 -19.94
C HIS A 54 26.29 -20.60 -20.48
N ALA A 55 25.41 -21.41 -19.89
CA ALA A 55 25.15 -22.77 -20.36
C ALA A 55 24.63 -22.81 -21.81
N ILE A 56 23.77 -21.87 -22.20
CA ILE A 56 23.28 -21.73 -23.59
C ILE A 56 24.44 -21.35 -24.54
N LYS A 57 25.30 -20.42 -24.13
CA LYS A 57 26.44 -19.95 -24.94
C LYS A 57 27.46 -21.06 -25.18
N ASP A 58 27.70 -21.92 -24.19
CA ASP A 58 28.70 -22.98 -24.22
C ASP A 58 28.29 -24.21 -25.05
N ASN A 59 27.00 -24.34 -25.39
CA ASN A 59 26.51 -25.45 -26.20
C ASN A 59 27.09 -25.42 -27.63
N ARG A 60 27.90 -26.40 -28.02
CA ARG A 60 28.57 -26.41 -29.34
C ARG A 60 27.67 -26.85 -30.49
N ASP A 61 26.57 -27.51 -30.19
CA ASP A 61 25.67 -28.12 -31.19
C ASP A 61 24.61 -27.13 -31.72
N TRP A 62 24.50 -25.95 -31.09
CA TRP A 62 23.50 -24.95 -31.45
C TRP A 62 24.09 -23.83 -32.30
N SER A 63 23.33 -23.40 -33.32
CA SER A 63 23.65 -22.21 -34.11
C SER A 63 23.60 -20.94 -33.24
N LEU A 64 24.31 -19.89 -33.67
CA LEU A 64 24.31 -18.60 -32.99
C LEU A 64 22.90 -18.00 -32.87
N GLU A 65 22.10 -18.08 -33.94
CA GLU A 65 20.72 -17.61 -33.95
C GLU A 65 19.86 -18.33 -32.91
N LYS A 66 19.99 -19.66 -32.81
CA LYS A 66 19.26 -20.44 -31.81
C LYS A 66 19.67 -20.07 -30.39
N LYS A 67 20.97 -19.87 -30.13
CA LYS A 67 21.47 -19.45 -28.81
C LYS A 67 20.91 -18.10 -28.41
N GLN A 68 20.94 -17.12 -29.32
CA GLN A 68 20.44 -15.78 -29.03
C GLN A 68 18.94 -15.81 -28.71
N ARG A 69 18.15 -16.53 -29.53
CA ARG A 69 16.72 -16.69 -29.28
C ARG A 69 16.44 -17.30 -27.89
N LEU A 70 17.15 -18.38 -27.53
CA LEU A 70 16.98 -19.03 -26.22
C LEU A 70 17.38 -18.12 -25.05
N ILE A 71 18.42 -17.31 -25.20
CA ILE A 71 18.82 -16.31 -24.19
C ILE A 71 17.70 -15.29 -23.99
N ASP A 72 17.14 -14.77 -25.08
CA ASP A 72 16.06 -13.78 -25.01
C ASP A 72 14.78 -14.37 -24.40
N GLU A 73 14.41 -15.60 -24.79
CA GLU A 73 13.32 -16.37 -24.19
C GLU A 73 13.55 -16.62 -22.69
N THR A 74 14.78 -16.96 -22.29
CA THR A 74 15.15 -17.21 -20.89
C THR A 74 15.01 -15.94 -20.05
N ARG A 75 15.51 -14.80 -20.55
CA ARG A 75 15.37 -13.49 -19.89
C ARG A 75 13.91 -13.09 -19.75
N ALA A 76 13.14 -13.21 -20.83
CA ALA A 76 11.73 -12.86 -20.85
C ALA A 76 10.93 -13.74 -19.88
N ALA A 77 11.19 -15.05 -19.84
CA ALA A 77 10.54 -15.98 -18.93
C ALA A 77 10.85 -15.65 -17.47
N ALA A 78 12.13 -15.40 -17.13
CA ALA A 78 12.53 -15.04 -15.77
C ALA A 78 11.87 -13.74 -15.30
N LYS A 79 11.82 -12.71 -16.17
CA LYS A 79 11.11 -11.46 -15.89
C LYS A 79 9.61 -11.68 -15.70
N ALA A 80 8.97 -12.43 -16.59
CA ALA A 80 7.54 -12.71 -16.50
C ALA A 80 7.18 -13.46 -15.21
N GLU A 81 7.97 -14.45 -14.82
CA GLU A 81 7.79 -15.23 -13.59
C GLU A 81 7.96 -14.37 -12.32
N ALA A 82 9.02 -13.55 -12.28
CA ALA A 82 9.24 -12.61 -11.19
C ALA A 82 8.11 -11.56 -11.10
N ALA A 83 7.68 -11.00 -12.22
CA ALA A 83 6.56 -10.05 -12.27
C ALA A 83 5.24 -10.69 -11.82
N ALA A 84 4.96 -11.94 -12.23
CA ALA A 84 3.77 -12.67 -11.81
C ALA A 84 3.78 -12.96 -10.29
N THR A 85 4.94 -13.30 -9.74
CA THR A 85 5.11 -13.53 -8.29
C THR A 85 4.82 -12.27 -7.49
N LEU A 86 5.39 -11.13 -7.91
CA LEU A 86 5.16 -9.84 -7.28
C LEU A 86 3.73 -9.33 -7.52
N GLY A 87 3.13 -9.62 -8.67
CA GLY A 87 1.75 -9.26 -9.00
C GLY A 87 0.74 -9.87 -8.03
N LYS A 88 0.87 -11.16 -7.73
CA LYS A 88 0.04 -11.84 -6.70
C LYS A 88 0.18 -11.18 -5.33
N LEU A 89 1.40 -10.78 -4.97
CA LEU A 89 1.64 -10.06 -3.71
C LEU A 89 0.94 -8.69 -3.68
N VAL A 90 0.87 -7.97 -4.80
CA VAL A 90 0.10 -6.72 -4.89
C VAL A 90 -1.39 -6.98 -4.62
N GLU A 91 -1.97 -8.02 -5.22
CA GLU A 91 -3.37 -8.39 -4.98
C GLU A 91 -3.64 -8.72 -3.51
N ASP A 92 -2.74 -9.49 -2.86
CA ASP A 92 -2.82 -9.79 -1.43
C ASP A 92 -2.71 -8.53 -0.56
N LEU A 93 -1.83 -7.59 -0.94
CA LEU A 93 -1.66 -6.32 -0.26
C LEU A 93 -2.84 -5.37 -0.50
N ASP A 94 -3.52 -5.44 -1.64
CA ASP A 94 -4.78 -4.72 -1.90
C ASP A 94 -5.87 -5.17 -0.91
N GLY A 95 -6.04 -6.49 -0.73
CA GLY A 95 -6.93 -7.02 0.30
C GLY A 95 -6.52 -6.59 1.72
N ALA A 96 -5.22 -6.46 1.98
CA ALA A 96 -4.71 -5.94 3.24
C ALA A 96 -5.05 -4.46 3.45
N VAL A 97 -4.89 -3.61 2.43
CA VAL A 97 -5.29 -2.19 2.48
C VAL A 97 -6.77 -2.09 2.83
N THR A 98 -7.64 -2.86 2.17
CA THR A 98 -9.09 -2.88 2.51
C THR A 98 -9.33 -3.30 3.97
N TYR A 99 -8.62 -4.32 4.46
CA TYR A 99 -8.73 -4.77 5.85
C TYR A 99 -8.33 -3.68 6.86
N PHE A 100 -7.17 -3.03 6.66
CA PHE A 100 -6.68 -1.98 7.56
C PHE A 100 -7.48 -0.69 7.44
N GLN A 101 -7.98 -0.33 6.26
CA GLN A 101 -8.95 0.75 6.09
C GLN A 101 -10.22 0.45 6.90
N GLY A 102 -10.73 -0.78 6.83
CA GLY A 102 -11.89 -1.20 7.62
C GLY A 102 -11.65 -1.15 9.13
N LYS A 103 -10.41 -1.37 9.60
CA LYS A 103 -10.03 -1.17 11.02
C LYS A 103 -9.95 0.30 11.39
N LEU A 104 -9.38 1.14 10.53
CA LEU A 104 -9.30 2.58 10.73
C LEU A 104 -10.70 3.19 10.84
N ASP A 105 -11.58 2.84 9.91
CA ASP A 105 -12.97 3.28 9.89
C ASP A 105 -13.73 2.83 11.15
N ALA A 106 -13.51 1.59 11.60
CA ALA A 106 -14.10 1.10 12.84
C ALA A 106 -13.58 1.86 14.08
N ALA A 107 -12.26 2.07 14.17
CA ALA A 107 -11.65 2.81 15.28
C ALA A 107 -12.11 4.27 15.33
N ALA A 108 -12.44 4.86 14.18
CA ALA A 108 -12.96 6.21 14.05
C ALA A 108 -14.50 6.31 14.18
N GLY A 109 -15.22 5.22 14.44
CA GLY A 109 -16.69 5.23 14.57
C GLY A 109 -17.46 5.35 13.25
N MET A 110 -16.80 5.20 12.11
CA MET A 110 -17.40 5.42 10.78
C MET A 110 -18.35 4.29 10.35
N LYS A 111 -18.32 3.14 11.03
CA LYS A 111 -19.15 1.97 10.71
C LYS A 111 -20.52 1.98 11.40
N GLU A 112 -20.76 2.93 12.30
CA GLU A 112 -22.01 3.02 13.05
C GLU A 112 -23.13 3.63 12.20
N ALA A 113 -24.37 3.20 12.45
CA ALA A 113 -25.54 3.74 11.76
C ALA A 113 -25.71 5.24 12.07
N PRO A 114 -26.11 6.06 11.07
CA PRO A 114 -26.35 7.47 11.33
C PRO A 114 -27.46 7.71 12.36
N THR A 115 -27.28 8.71 13.21
CA THR A 115 -28.26 9.10 14.23
C THR A 115 -28.87 10.48 13.94
N GLU A 116 -29.94 10.85 14.65
CA GLU A 116 -30.51 12.21 14.57
C GLU A 116 -29.50 13.27 15.03
N VAL A 117 -28.69 12.95 16.05
CA VAL A 117 -27.60 13.84 16.54
C VAL A 117 -26.60 14.12 15.42
N ASP A 118 -26.35 13.18 14.52
CA ASP A 118 -25.44 13.41 13.40
C ASP A 118 -25.93 14.54 12.48
N ARG A 119 -27.26 14.70 12.33
CA ARG A 119 -27.82 15.79 11.52
C ARG A 119 -27.54 17.14 12.15
N GLU A 120 -27.66 17.23 13.47
CA GLU A 120 -27.36 18.45 14.24
C GLU A 120 -25.87 18.81 14.15
N VAL A 121 -24.98 17.83 14.31
CA VAL A 121 -23.53 18.05 14.17
C VAL A 121 -23.19 18.56 12.77
N ARG A 122 -23.72 17.94 11.72
CA ARG A 122 -23.48 18.39 10.34
C ARG A 122 -24.04 19.78 10.07
N ALA A 123 -25.22 20.10 10.59
CA ALA A 123 -25.80 21.44 10.50
C ALA A 123 -24.90 22.48 11.18
N HIS A 124 -24.43 22.21 12.40
CA HIS A 124 -23.51 23.08 13.10
C HIS A 124 -22.22 23.33 12.31
N VAL A 125 -21.62 22.29 11.73
CA VAL A 125 -20.42 22.44 10.90
C VAL A 125 -20.72 23.27 9.65
N ARG A 126 -21.84 23.01 8.97
CA ARG A 126 -22.25 23.79 7.80
C ARG A 126 -22.43 25.27 8.12
N ASP A 127 -22.96 25.60 9.29
CA ASP A 127 -23.20 26.97 9.74
C ASP A 127 -21.90 27.73 10.10
N LEU A 128 -20.75 27.06 10.12
CA LEU A 128 -19.46 27.73 10.26
C LEU A 128 -19.14 28.59 9.02
N PRO A 129 -18.52 29.78 9.19
CA PRO A 129 -18.44 30.79 8.13
C PRO A 129 -17.59 30.39 6.91
N THR A 130 -16.50 29.67 7.14
CA THR A 130 -15.51 29.33 6.10
C THR A 130 -15.21 27.83 6.08
N VAL A 131 -14.67 27.33 4.96
CA VAL A 131 -14.16 25.96 4.86
C VAL A 131 -13.03 25.73 5.86
N GLU A 132 -12.17 26.73 6.06
CA GLU A 132 -11.07 26.69 7.01
C GLU A 132 -11.57 26.52 8.45
N ASP A 133 -12.64 27.22 8.84
CA ASP A 133 -13.27 27.07 10.15
C ASP A 133 -13.86 25.67 10.33
N ARG A 134 -14.50 25.12 9.30
CA ARG A 134 -15.05 23.75 9.28
C ARG A 134 -13.96 22.71 9.50
N VAL A 135 -12.86 22.82 8.74
CA VAL A 135 -11.71 21.90 8.85
C VAL A 135 -11.01 22.06 10.20
N SER A 136 -10.83 23.29 10.68
CA SER A 136 -10.24 23.58 12.00
C SER A 136 -11.09 23.00 13.14
N PHE A 137 -12.42 23.11 13.04
CA PHE A 137 -13.34 22.50 13.99
C PHE A 137 -13.20 20.97 14.01
N LEU A 138 -13.17 20.31 12.85
CA LEU A 138 -12.96 18.86 12.76
C LEU A 138 -11.63 18.42 13.38
N ARG A 139 -10.54 19.15 13.13
CA ARG A 139 -9.23 18.86 13.74
C ARG A 139 -9.28 18.98 15.27
N LYS A 140 -9.92 20.03 15.80
CA LYS A 140 -10.10 20.21 17.25
C LYS A 140 -10.91 19.09 17.89
N LEU A 141 -11.96 18.60 17.21
CA LEU A 141 -12.73 17.45 17.67
C LEU A 141 -11.86 16.19 17.68
N ALA A 142 -11.06 16.00 16.63
CA ALA A 142 -10.13 14.88 16.52
C ALA A 142 -9.08 14.87 17.63
N GLU A 143 -8.47 16.01 17.92
CA GLU A 143 -7.51 16.19 19.02
C GLU A 143 -8.11 15.90 20.39
N LYS A 144 -9.41 16.17 20.57
CA LYS A 144 -10.16 15.85 21.79
C LYS A 144 -10.62 14.39 21.86
N GLY A 145 -10.42 13.62 20.79
CA GLY A 145 -10.90 12.24 20.70
C GLY A 145 -12.41 12.11 20.49
N ASP A 146 -13.09 13.17 20.04
CA ASP A 146 -14.53 13.14 19.77
C ASP A 146 -14.81 12.46 18.43
N ARG A 147 -14.81 11.12 18.48
CA ARG A 147 -15.05 10.25 17.32
C ARG A 147 -16.47 10.39 16.79
N ALA A 148 -17.47 10.55 17.65
CA ALA A 148 -18.87 10.58 17.26
C ALA A 148 -19.17 11.80 16.38
N SER A 149 -18.71 12.98 16.80
CA SER A 149 -18.92 14.22 16.04
C SER A 149 -18.15 14.23 14.72
N VAL A 150 -16.91 13.73 14.71
CA VAL A 150 -16.13 13.59 13.47
C VAL A 150 -16.78 12.57 12.53
N ALA A 151 -17.22 11.42 13.04
CA ALA A 151 -17.92 10.40 12.26
C ALA A 151 -19.26 10.89 11.72
N ALA A 152 -19.99 11.73 12.46
CA ALA A 152 -21.21 12.35 11.96
C ALA A 152 -20.97 13.14 10.66
N VAL A 153 -19.83 13.84 10.56
CA VAL A 153 -19.47 14.61 9.36
C VAL A 153 -19.05 13.69 8.22
N PHE A 154 -18.15 12.74 8.46
CA PHE A 154 -17.60 11.89 7.39
C PHE A 154 -18.51 10.75 6.92
N ARG A 155 -19.53 10.35 7.71
CA ARG A 155 -20.56 9.39 7.26
C ARG A 155 -21.57 10.01 6.29
N GLY A 156 -21.73 11.34 6.33
CA GLY A 156 -22.66 12.07 5.48
C GLY A 156 -22.05 12.48 4.14
N GLN A 157 -22.90 12.88 3.20
CA GLN A 157 -22.43 13.56 1.98
C GLN A 157 -21.85 14.94 2.34
N ARG A 158 -20.79 15.35 1.61
CA ARG A 158 -20.02 16.58 1.89
C ARG A 158 -20.85 17.84 2.03
N PHE A 159 -21.81 18.05 1.13
CA PHE A 159 -22.68 19.23 1.13
C PHE A 159 -23.52 19.35 2.41
N LEU A 160 -23.79 18.24 3.12
CA LEU A 160 -24.55 18.29 4.38
C LEU A 160 -23.79 19.05 5.47
N SER A 161 -22.46 19.10 5.37
CA SER A 161 -21.56 19.81 6.29
C SER A 161 -20.89 21.03 5.64
N GLY A 162 -21.35 21.46 4.45
CA GLY A 162 -20.74 22.56 3.71
C GLY A 162 -19.32 22.28 3.24
N LEU A 163 -18.99 21.05 2.83
CA LEU A 163 -17.66 20.71 2.31
C LEU A 163 -17.69 20.39 0.81
N ASP A 164 -18.70 20.88 0.10
CA ASP A 164 -18.94 20.67 -1.33
C ASP A 164 -17.99 21.47 -2.24
N ASP A 165 -17.56 22.65 -1.82
CA ASP A 165 -16.53 23.44 -2.53
C ASP A 165 -15.10 22.90 -2.34
N VAL A 166 -14.93 21.89 -1.48
CA VAL A 166 -13.65 21.23 -1.26
C VAL A 166 -13.43 20.20 -2.35
N ARG A 167 -12.35 20.38 -3.12
CA ARG A 167 -11.92 19.42 -4.14
C ARG A 167 -11.75 18.03 -3.54
N ASP A 168 -11.96 17.01 -4.35
CA ASP A 168 -11.89 15.60 -3.92
C ASP A 168 -10.54 15.26 -3.26
N GLU A 169 -9.43 15.75 -3.84
CA GLU A 169 -8.09 15.52 -3.29
C GLU A 169 -7.89 16.19 -1.93
N ASP A 170 -8.36 17.43 -1.79
CA ASP A 170 -8.26 18.20 -0.55
C ASP A 170 -9.12 17.59 0.55
N PHE A 171 -10.31 17.10 0.19
CA PHE A 171 -11.20 16.40 1.12
C PHE A 171 -10.60 15.08 1.60
N ALA A 172 -9.97 14.31 0.71
CA ALA A 172 -9.24 13.11 1.08
C ALA A 172 -8.07 13.44 2.03
N GLY A 173 -7.35 14.53 1.77
CA GLY A 173 -6.29 15.05 2.65
C GLY A 173 -6.81 15.42 4.05
N ILE A 174 -7.91 16.17 4.13
CA ILE A 174 -8.58 16.54 5.39
C ILE A 174 -9.00 15.29 6.16
N ARG A 175 -9.63 14.32 5.48
CA ARG A 175 -10.03 13.06 6.10
C ARG A 175 -8.83 12.33 6.70
N ASN A 176 -7.75 12.19 5.94
CA ASN A 176 -6.53 11.54 6.41
C ASN A 176 -5.92 12.25 7.63
N ASP A 177 -5.82 13.58 7.60
CA ASP A 177 -5.34 14.38 8.72
C ASP A 177 -6.14 14.14 10.00
N VAL A 178 -7.47 14.16 9.87
CA VAL A 178 -8.38 13.98 11.01
C VAL A 178 -8.32 12.54 11.54
N LEU A 179 -8.31 11.55 10.65
CA LEU A 179 -8.22 10.13 11.06
C LEU A 179 -6.88 9.80 11.72
N ARG A 180 -5.78 10.44 11.28
CA ARG A 180 -4.48 10.33 11.92
C ARG A 180 -4.49 10.80 13.37
N LEU A 181 -5.28 11.83 13.69
CA LEU A 181 -5.45 12.33 15.05
C LEU A 181 -6.34 11.41 15.90
N LEU A 182 -7.45 10.90 15.33
CA LEU A 182 -8.43 10.07 16.06
C LEU A 182 -7.99 8.63 16.32
N ALA A 183 -7.27 8.04 15.37
CA ALA A 183 -6.90 6.63 15.36
C ALA A 183 -5.46 6.46 14.83
N PRO A 184 -4.46 7.05 15.53
CA PRO A 184 -3.09 7.14 15.05
C PRO A 184 -2.46 5.77 14.77
N GLU A 185 -2.73 4.77 15.61
CA GLU A 185 -2.20 3.42 15.45
C GLU A 185 -2.75 2.74 14.19
N GLN A 186 -4.07 2.78 13.99
CA GLN A 186 -4.71 2.17 12.81
C GLN A 186 -4.32 2.92 11.53
N HIS A 187 -4.18 4.24 11.61
CA HIS A 187 -3.68 5.04 10.49
C HIS A 187 -2.25 4.66 10.14
N ALA A 188 -1.34 4.57 11.12
CA ALA A 188 0.05 4.17 10.89
C ALA A 188 0.15 2.75 10.31
N ALA A 189 -0.70 1.83 10.76
CA ALA A 189 -0.78 0.48 10.21
C ALA A 189 -1.21 0.50 8.74
N LEU A 190 -2.26 1.24 8.40
CA LEU A 190 -2.72 1.39 7.02
C LEU A 190 -1.62 1.99 6.12
N THR A 191 -1.01 3.11 6.53
CA THR A 191 0.08 3.75 5.78
C THR A 191 1.26 2.81 5.56
N THR A 192 1.56 1.95 6.54
CA THR A 192 2.64 0.96 6.40
C THR A 192 2.33 -0.05 5.30
N ILE A 193 1.10 -0.56 5.24
CA ILE A 193 0.67 -1.52 4.22
C ILE A 193 0.57 -0.86 2.84
N GLU A 194 0.07 0.36 2.75
CA GLU A 194 0.03 1.13 1.50
C GLU A 194 1.43 1.37 0.94
N ARG A 195 2.40 1.70 1.80
CA ARG A 195 3.80 1.85 1.41
C ARG A 195 4.38 0.53 0.91
N MET A 196 4.14 -0.58 1.63
CA MET A 196 4.56 -1.90 1.17
C MET A 196 3.99 -2.20 -0.21
N ARG A 197 2.70 -1.97 -0.43
CA ARG A 197 2.05 -2.18 -1.72
C ARG A 197 2.70 -1.34 -2.83
N ALA A 198 2.93 -0.05 -2.57
CA ALA A 198 3.57 0.85 -3.52
C ALA A 198 4.99 0.39 -3.87
N ASP A 199 5.74 -0.09 -2.88
CA ASP A 199 7.08 -0.65 -3.06
C ASP A 199 7.06 -1.89 -3.96
N VAL A 200 6.11 -2.81 -3.76
CA VAL A 200 5.95 -4.00 -4.63
C VAL A 200 5.55 -3.59 -6.05
N ALA A 201 4.61 -2.65 -6.19
CA ALA A 201 4.19 -2.17 -7.50
C ALA A 201 5.34 -1.47 -8.25
N ALA A 202 6.20 -0.73 -7.55
CA ALA A 202 7.40 -0.16 -8.13
C ALA A 202 8.40 -1.25 -8.56
N ALA A 203 8.59 -2.29 -7.74
CA ALA A 203 9.45 -3.42 -8.06
C ALA A 203 9.02 -4.16 -9.35
N ILE A 204 7.72 -4.32 -9.59
CA ILE A 204 7.21 -4.93 -10.84
C ILE A 204 7.69 -4.15 -12.08
N ARG A 205 7.74 -2.82 -12.01
CA ARG A 205 8.22 -1.97 -13.13
C ARG A 205 9.72 -2.10 -13.39
N LEU A 206 10.49 -2.56 -12.40
CA LEU A 206 11.93 -2.83 -12.57
C LEU A 206 12.18 -4.18 -13.25
N VAL A 207 11.23 -5.09 -13.15
CA VAL A 207 11.32 -6.44 -13.75
C VAL A 207 10.84 -6.44 -15.20
N GLY A 208 9.78 -5.70 -15.52
CA GLY A 208 9.27 -5.52 -16.88
C GLY A 208 10.22 -4.70 -17.73
#